data_AF-A0A378LLA2-F1
#
_entry.id   AF-A0A378LLA2-F1
#
_cell.length_a   1.000
_cell.length_b   1.000
_cell.length_c   1.000
_cell.angle_alpha   90.00
_cell.angle_beta   90.00
_cell.angle_gamma   90.00
#
_symmetry.space_group_name_H-M   'P 1'
#
loop_
_entity.id
_entity.type
_entity.pdbx_description
1 polymer ?
#
loop_
_entity_poly.entity_id
_entity_poly.type
_entity_poly.pdbx_seq_one_letter_code
_entity_poly.pdbx_strand_id
1 'polypeptide(L)' 'MRMAQLYKLNQVAGLDEADIYKVLHEVIDVIVQLQKTTDGRRLVEVYYKQA' A
#
# COMPACT_ATOMS: atom_id res chain seq x y z
N MET A 1 -0.43 -3.32 -5.03
CA MET A 1 0.29 -2.33 -4.19
C MET A 1 1.79 -2.47 -4.37
N ARG A 2 2.54 -1.39 -4.64
CA ARG A 2 4.01 -1.46 -4.79
C ARG A 2 4.73 -1.84 -3.48
N MET A 3 4.09 -1.65 -2.31
CA MET A 3 4.65 -2.06 -1.02
C MET A 3 4.85 -3.58 -0.88
N ALA A 4 3.97 -4.40 -1.45
CA ALA A 4 4.16 -5.86 -1.43
C ALA A 4 5.47 -6.29 -2.13
N GLN A 5 5.92 -5.53 -3.14
CA GLN A 5 7.18 -5.78 -3.84
C GLN A 5 8.40 -5.42 -2.96
N LEU A 6 8.30 -4.43 -2.08
CA LEU A 6 9.37 -4.09 -1.13
C LEU A 6 9.57 -5.17 -0.06
N TYR A 7 8.50 -5.87 0.33
CA TYR A 7 8.56 -7.05 1.20
C TYR A 7 9.11 -8.29 0.49
N LYS A 8 9.05 -8.37 -0.84
CA LYS A 8 9.75 -9.42 -1.60
C LYS A 8 11.26 -9.14 -1.72
N LEU A 9 11.64 -7.87 -1.75
CA LEU A 9 13.05 -7.43 -1.83
C LEU A 9 13.79 -7.56 -0.49
N ASN A 10 13.07 -7.42 0.63
CA ASN A 10 13.57 -7.79 1.95
C ASN A 10 13.16 -9.24 2.21
N GLN A 11 14.07 -10.22 2.09
CA GLN A 11 13.73 -11.64 2.28
C GLN A 11 13.10 -11.90 3.66
N VAL A 12 11.77 -11.78 3.78
CA VAL A 12 11.03 -12.29 4.94
C VAL A 12 10.76 -13.75 4.62
N ALA A 13 11.66 -14.62 5.07
CA ALA A 13 11.57 -16.05 4.83
C ALA A 13 10.24 -16.60 5.36
N GLY A 14 9.47 -17.27 4.50
CA GLY A 14 8.26 -18.01 4.87
C GLY A 14 6.93 -17.27 4.72
N LEU A 15 6.89 -16.06 4.12
CA LEU A 15 5.63 -15.41 3.75
C LEU A 15 5.42 -15.47 2.24
N ASP A 16 4.30 -16.04 1.83
CA ASP A 16 3.85 -15.97 0.44
C ASP A 16 3.24 -14.59 0.15
N GLU A 17 3.08 -14.27 -1.14
CA GLU A 17 2.53 -12.98 -1.55
C GLU A 17 1.14 -12.71 -0.95
N ALA A 18 0.30 -13.74 -0.84
CA ALA A 18 -1.00 -13.66 -0.22
C ALA A 18 -0.92 -13.27 1.27
N ASP A 19 0.06 -13.80 2.01
CA ASP A 19 0.26 -13.48 3.42
C ASP A 19 0.73 -12.03 3.59
N ILE A 20 1.63 -11.57 2.73
CA ILE A 20 2.08 -10.16 2.72
C ILE A 20 0.89 -9.24 2.46
N TYR A 21 0.04 -9.55 1.48
CA TYR A 21 -1.16 -8.76 1.21
C TYR A 21 -2.13 -8.76 2.38
N LYS A 22 -2.32 -9.91 3.05
CA LYS A 22 -3.17 -10.03 4.23
C LYS A 22 -2.67 -9.16 5.38
N VAL A 23 -1.37 -9.22 5.69
CA VAL A 23 -0.76 -8.40 6.75
C VAL A 23 -0.86 -6.91 6.43
N LEU A 24 -0.60 -6.51 5.18
CA LEU A 24 -0.73 -5.11 4.77
C LEU A 24 -2.17 -4.62 4.89
N HIS A 25 -3.16 -5.42 4.50
CA HIS A 25 -4.57 -5.09 4.72
C HIS A 25 -4.97 -5.07 6.20
N GLU A 26 -4.35 -5.91 7.03
CA GLU A 26 -4.62 -5.95 8.46
C GLU A 26 -4.12 -4.69 9.17
N VAL A 27 -2.93 -4.22 8.81
CA VAL A 27 -2.25 -3.12 9.50
C VAL A 27 -2.57 -1.74 8.92
N ILE A 28 -2.86 -1.64 7.62
CA ILE A 28 -3.09 -0.35 6.96
C ILE A 28 -4.58 0.00 6.97
N ASP A 29 -4.94 1.02 7.74
CA ASP A 29 -6.31 1.52 7.80
C ASP A 29 -6.62 2.55 6.71
N VAL A 30 -5.65 3.38 6.34
CA VAL A 30 -5.83 4.49 5.38
C VAL A 30 -4.66 4.53 4.40
N ILE A 31 -4.95 4.65 3.11
CA ILE A 31 -3.96 4.95 2.07
C ILE A 31 -4.40 6.21 1.35
N VAL A 32 -3.55 7.25 1.36
CA VAL A 32 -3.78 8.49 0.63
C VAL A 32 -2.87 8.53 -0.60
N GLN A 33 -3.46 8.57 -1.78
CA GLN A 33 -2.74 8.69 -3.04
C GLN A 33 -2.68 10.14 -3.48
N LEU A 34 -1.45 10.65 -3.62
CA LEU A 34 -1.17 11.98 -4.14
C LEU A 34 -0.60 11.87 -5.56
N GLN A 35 -0.97 12.80 -6.44
CA GLN A 35 -0.40 12.92 -7.77
C GLN A 35 0.14 14.34 -7.99
N LYS A 36 1.27 14.42 -8.69
CA LYS A 36 1.77 15.70 -9.21
C LYS A 36 0.94 16.07 -10.45
N THR A 37 0.27 17.19 -10.38
CA THR A 37 -0.46 17.81 -11.48
C THR A 37 0.28 19.08 -11.93
N THR A 38 -0.16 19.67 -13.04
CA THR A 38 0.34 20.97 -13.51
C THR A 38 0.16 22.08 -12.47
N ASP A 39 -0.85 21.95 -11.60
CA ASP A 39 -1.21 22.94 -10.59
C ASP A 39 -0.63 22.62 -9.20
N GLY A 40 0.25 21.62 -9.10
CA GLY A 40 0.86 21.18 -7.84
C GLY A 40 0.47 19.75 -7.43
N ARG A 41 0.74 19.39 -6.16
CA ARG A 41 0.38 18.06 -5.64
C ARG A 41 -1.08 18.06 -5.21
N ARG A 42 -1.87 17.15 -5.77
CA ARG A 42 -3.27 16.97 -5.40
C ARG A 42 -3.52 15.57 -4.87
N LEU A 43 -4.48 15.48 -3.96
CA LEU A 43 -5.05 14.22 -3.51
C LEU A 43 -5.94 13.67 -4.63
N VAL A 44 -5.75 12.38 -4.94
CA VAL A 44 -6.47 11.68 -6.02
C VAL A 44 -7.43 10.66 -5.45
N GLU A 45 -6.96 9.86 -4.51
CA GLU A 45 -7.74 8.76 -3.96
C GLU A 45 -7.40 8.56 -2.49
N VAL A 46 -8.41 8.15 -1.72
CA VAL A 46 -8.25 7.71 -0.34
C VAL A 46 -8.92 6.35 -0.23
N TYR A 47 -8.12 5.33 0.05
CA TYR A 47 -8.63 4.05 0.52
C TYR A 47 -8.80 4.13 2.04
N TYR A 48 -9.96 3.73 2.53
CA TYR A 48 -10.23 3.53 3.94
C TYR A 48 -10.78 2.14 4.16
N LYS A 49 -10.18 1.41 5.08
CA LYS A 49 -10.49 -0.01 5.34
C LYS A 49 -11.92 -0.26 5.85
N GLN A 50 -12.53 0.73 6.50
CA GLN A 50 -13.87 0.60 7.10
C GLN A 50 -14.97 1.35 6.31
N ALA A 51 -14.67 1.84 5.10
CA ALA A 51 -15.64 2.51 4.22
C ALA A 51 -16.55 1.53 3.49
#